data_AF-A0A2V6DLR3-F1
#
_entry.id   AF-A0A2V6DLR3-F1
#
_cell.length_a   1.000
_cell.length_b   1.000
_cell.length_c   1.000
_cell.angle_alpha   90.00
_cell.angle_beta   90.00
_cell.angle_gamma   90.00
#
_symmetry.space_group_name_H-M   'P 1'
#
loop_
_entity.id
_entity.type
_entity.pdbx_description
1 polymer ?
#
loop_
_entity_poly.entity_id
_entity_poly.type
_entity_poly.pdbx_seq_one_letter_code
_entity_poly.pdbx_strand_id
1 'polypeptide(L)'
;MKKIIGTLRAVLGGPAVFLFLLSVRIALAGLDKYSELVVADSPEAKRRPEAVRVTYLGVNGYQFEANGRALLVDPYFTRAGLTAVALQQRIEPNEARIAFGLQHIRPSADAVLVTHAHFDHLLDVPEIMRRTNARLVSGATAVNLTMSCGLPRTDCLIVQPGSIRVIGPWRIRAFPAAHDRILGWVPFRGTKTQSGTCPEKASDWRLGEPMA
;
A
#
# COMPACT_ATOMS: atom_id res chain seq x y z
N MET A 1 55.09 -8.49 -28.91
CA MET A 1 54.47 -9.30 -27.83
C MET A 1 54.66 -8.58 -26.50
N LYS A 2 53.60 -8.48 -25.68
CA LYS A 2 53.56 -7.82 -24.36
C LYS A 2 53.66 -6.29 -24.38
N LYS A 3 52.59 -5.61 -24.80
CA LYS A 3 52.09 -4.42 -24.09
C LYS A 3 50.65 -4.10 -24.50
N ILE A 4 49.77 -4.44 -23.57
CA ILE A 4 48.56 -3.70 -23.20
C ILE A 4 47.30 -4.07 -24.00
N ILE A 5 46.92 -5.33 -23.79
CA ILE A 5 45.54 -5.83 -23.70
C ILE A 5 44.89 -5.17 -22.46
N GLY A 6 44.75 -3.84 -22.48
CA GLY A 6 44.43 -3.06 -21.27
C GLY A 6 43.38 -1.99 -21.46
N THR A 7 42.61 -2.04 -22.55
CA THR A 7 41.64 -0.98 -22.88
C THR A 7 40.26 -1.53 -23.19
N LEU A 8 39.85 -2.60 -22.49
CA LEU A 8 38.46 -3.07 -22.51
C LEU A 8 38.00 -3.61 -21.15
N ARG A 9 38.37 -2.92 -20.06
CA ARG A 9 37.89 -3.24 -18.71
C ARG A 9 37.29 -2.06 -17.94
N ALA A 10 37.01 -0.96 -18.61
CA ALA A 10 36.65 0.29 -17.93
C ALA A 10 35.48 1.03 -18.59
N VAL A 11 34.28 0.44 -18.73
CA VAL A 11 33.06 1.24 -19.00
C VAL A 11 31.77 0.72 -18.34
N LEU A 12 31.80 -0.34 -17.52
CA LEU A 12 30.62 -0.76 -16.77
C LEU A 12 30.99 -0.91 -15.29
N GLY A 13 31.16 0.23 -14.63
CA GLY A 13 31.39 0.27 -13.18
C GLY A 13 30.30 -0.50 -12.44
N GLY A 14 30.69 -1.19 -11.36
CA GLY A 14 29.78 -1.93 -10.48
C GLY A 14 28.46 -1.23 -10.13
N PRO A 15 28.39 0.10 -9.95
CA PRO A 15 27.12 0.79 -9.71
C PRO A 15 26.17 0.78 -10.91
N ALA A 16 26.68 0.90 -12.14
CA ALA A 16 25.87 0.91 -13.36
C ALA A 16 25.32 -0.48 -13.68
N VAL A 17 26.13 -1.52 -13.49
CA VAL A 17 25.69 -2.92 -13.60
C VAL A 17 24.69 -3.26 -12.49
N PHE A 18 24.89 -2.75 -11.27
CA PHE A 18 23.95 -2.94 -10.16
C PHE A 18 22.61 -2.21 -10.39
N LEU A 19 22.63 -0.95 -10.82
CA LEU A 19 21.43 -0.20 -11.22
C LEU A 19 20.71 -0.87 -12.39
N PHE A 20 21.45 -1.39 -13.37
CA PHE A 20 20.89 -2.16 -14.48
C PHE A 20 20.24 -3.46 -13.99
N LEU A 21 20.93 -4.28 -13.17
CA LEU A 21 20.36 -5.51 -12.62
C LEU A 21 19.15 -5.27 -11.72
N LEU A 22 19.16 -4.19 -10.93
CA LEU A 22 18.02 -3.76 -10.11
C LEU A 22 16.84 -3.34 -11.00
N SER A 23 17.08 -2.58 -12.07
CA SER A 23 16.04 -2.18 -13.03
C SER A 23 15.44 -3.38 -13.77
N VAL A 24 16.24 -4.38 -14.14
CA VAL A 24 15.77 -5.61 -14.82
C VAL A 24 14.91 -6.46 -13.89
N ARG A 25 15.28 -6.57 -12.60
CA ARG A 25 14.46 -7.28 -11.60
C ARG A 25 13.11 -6.60 -11.38
N ILE A 26 13.07 -5.26 -11.36
CA ILE A 26 11.84 -4.48 -11.22
C ILE A 26 10.98 -4.59 -12.49
N ALA A 27 11.59 -4.50 -13.67
CA ALA A 27 10.89 -4.67 -14.95
C ALA A 27 10.30 -6.09 -15.12
N LEU A 28 10.92 -7.10 -14.51
CA LEU A 28 10.46 -8.49 -14.53
C LEU A 28 9.69 -8.91 -13.26
N ALA A 29 9.41 -7.99 -12.32
CA ALA A 29 8.66 -8.26 -11.09
C ALA A 29 7.14 -8.29 -11.32
N GLY A 30 6.69 -8.17 -12.57
CA GLY A 30 5.29 -8.32 -12.96
C GLY A 30 4.80 -9.76 -12.84
N LEU A 31 3.52 -9.91 -12.56
CA LEU A 31 2.81 -11.19 -12.66
C LEU A 31 2.44 -11.51 -14.11
N ASP A 32 2.85 -10.71 -15.10
CA ASP A 32 2.46 -10.88 -16.52
C ASP A 32 2.82 -12.27 -17.06
N LYS A 33 4.02 -12.76 -16.72
CA LYS A 33 4.50 -14.13 -17.03
C LYS A 33 3.75 -15.24 -16.28
N TYR A 34 2.90 -14.88 -15.33
CA TYR A 34 2.06 -15.76 -14.53
C TYR A 34 0.58 -15.38 -14.67
N SER A 35 0.22 -14.57 -15.67
CA SER A 35 -1.16 -14.07 -15.85
C SER A 35 -2.16 -15.22 -15.97
N GLU A 36 -1.75 -16.32 -16.59
CA GLU A 36 -2.47 -17.60 -16.67
C GLU A 36 -2.67 -18.31 -15.32
N LEU A 37 -1.84 -18.00 -14.30
CA LEU A 37 -2.03 -18.45 -12.92
C LEU A 37 -2.85 -17.46 -12.08
N VAL A 38 -2.98 -16.20 -12.53
CA VAL A 38 -3.86 -15.20 -11.94
C VAL A 38 -5.27 -15.44 -12.47
N VAL A 39 -5.89 -16.52 -11.98
CA VAL A 39 -7.26 -16.87 -12.33
C VAL A 39 -8.19 -15.97 -11.51
N ALA A 40 -8.80 -14.98 -12.15
CA ALA A 40 -9.95 -14.30 -11.57
C ALA A 40 -11.10 -15.32 -11.44
N ASP A 41 -11.95 -15.15 -10.43
CA ASP A 41 -13.19 -15.92 -10.35
C ASP A 41 -13.93 -15.81 -11.69
N SER A 42 -14.42 -16.93 -12.22
CA SER A 42 -15.29 -16.88 -13.40
C SER A 42 -16.53 -16.03 -13.05
N PRO A 43 -17.03 -15.20 -13.97
CA PRO A 43 -18.25 -14.42 -13.75
C PRO A 43 -19.45 -15.29 -13.33
N GLU A 44 -19.46 -16.57 -13.73
CA GLU A 44 -20.50 -17.55 -13.41
C GLU A 44 -20.29 -18.28 -12.07
N ALA A 45 -19.18 -18.04 -11.36
CA ALA A 45 -18.91 -18.70 -10.09
C ALA A 45 -20.02 -18.38 -9.07
N LYS A 46 -20.82 -19.40 -8.75
CA LYS A 46 -21.90 -19.26 -7.76
C LYS A 46 -21.30 -18.89 -6.41
N ARG A 47 -21.69 -17.72 -5.90
CA ARG A 47 -21.33 -17.26 -4.55
C ARG A 47 -21.88 -18.27 -3.55
N ARG A 48 -20.97 -18.94 -2.83
CA ARG A 48 -21.37 -19.84 -1.76
C ARG A 48 -21.86 -19.00 -0.58
N PRO A 49 -23.04 -19.31 -0.01
CA PRO A 49 -23.41 -18.77 1.30
C PRO A 49 -22.24 -19.03 2.27
N GLU A 50 -21.85 -18.03 3.05
CA GLU A 50 -20.75 -18.09 4.05
C GLU A 50 -19.31 -18.08 3.52
N ALA A 51 -19.07 -18.05 2.21
CA ALA A 51 -17.71 -17.89 1.69
C ALA A 51 -17.24 -16.42 1.76
N VAL A 52 -15.95 -16.26 2.06
CA VAL A 52 -15.24 -14.99 1.91
C VAL A 52 -14.54 -14.98 0.56
N ARG A 53 -14.82 -13.96 -0.26
CA ARG A 53 -14.09 -13.71 -1.50
C ARG A 53 -12.95 -12.75 -1.22
N VAL A 54 -11.77 -13.03 -1.74
CA VAL A 54 -10.59 -12.17 -1.61
C VAL A 54 -10.13 -11.75 -3.00
N THR A 55 -10.01 -10.44 -3.21
CA THR A 55 -9.48 -9.86 -4.45
C THR A 55 -8.16 -9.18 -4.13
N TYR A 56 -7.08 -9.58 -4.79
CA TYR A 56 -5.81 -8.87 -4.73
C TYR A 56 -5.86 -7.64 -5.64
N LEU A 57 -5.55 -6.47 -5.09
CA LEU A 57 -5.64 -5.16 -5.75
C LEU A 57 -4.28 -4.69 -6.31
N GLY A 58 -3.22 -5.44 -6.01
CA GLY A 58 -1.85 -5.06 -6.33
C GLY A 58 -1.11 -4.42 -5.15
N VAL A 59 0.22 -4.44 -5.21
CA VAL A 59 1.12 -3.96 -4.14
C VAL A 59 0.83 -4.71 -2.84
N ASN A 60 0.18 -4.07 -1.88
CA ASN A 60 -0.19 -4.63 -0.58
C ASN A 60 -1.72 -4.75 -0.43
N GLY A 61 -2.47 -4.38 -1.46
CA GLY A 61 -3.91 -4.13 -1.39
C GLY A 61 -4.76 -5.37 -1.54
N TYR A 62 -5.78 -5.51 -0.70
CA TYR A 62 -6.79 -6.57 -0.79
C TYR A 62 -8.20 -6.03 -0.55
N GLN A 63 -9.19 -6.61 -1.24
CA GLN A 63 -10.59 -6.53 -0.85
C GLN A 63 -11.07 -7.89 -0.36
N PHE A 64 -11.71 -7.89 0.81
CA PHE A 64 -12.49 -9.02 1.31
C PHE A 64 -13.97 -8.73 1.12
N GLU A 65 -14.73 -9.70 0.62
CA GLU A 65 -16.18 -9.62 0.48
C GLU A 65 -16.88 -10.77 1.19
N ALA A 66 -17.91 -10.46 1.95
CA ALA A 66 -18.79 -11.43 2.59
C ALA A 66 -20.18 -10.81 2.76
N ASN A 67 -21.24 -11.58 2.50
CA ASN A 67 -22.63 -11.15 2.70
C ASN A 67 -22.98 -9.80 2.05
N GLY A 68 -22.43 -9.53 0.86
CA GLY A 68 -22.66 -8.29 0.10
C GLY A 68 -21.89 -7.06 0.61
N ARG A 69 -21.05 -7.22 1.64
CA ARG A 69 -20.25 -6.18 2.28
C ARG A 69 -18.77 -6.34 1.95
N ALA A 70 -18.00 -5.27 2.12
CA ALA A 70 -16.59 -5.25 1.80
C ALA A 70 -15.72 -4.67 2.91
N LEU A 71 -14.49 -5.15 2.97
CA LEU A 71 -13.39 -4.66 3.80
C LEU A 71 -12.16 -4.50 2.92
N LEU A 72 -11.48 -3.36 2.99
CA LEU A 72 -10.24 -3.13 2.25
C LEU A 72 -9.05 -3.22 3.20
N VAL A 73 -7.93 -3.73 2.71
CA VAL A 73 -6.64 -3.74 3.42
C VAL A 73 -5.61 -3.10 2.53
N ASP A 74 -4.91 -2.07 3.03
CA ASP A 74 -3.82 -1.34 2.35
C ASP A 74 -4.07 -1.02 0.86
N PRO A 75 -5.24 -0.47 0.47
CA PRO A 75 -5.52 -0.22 -0.93
C PRO A 75 -4.64 0.94 -1.47
N TYR A 76 -3.82 0.65 -2.49
CA TYR A 76 -2.90 1.62 -3.09
C TYR A 76 -2.83 1.50 -4.62
N PHE A 77 -3.39 2.49 -5.30
CA PHE A 77 -3.53 2.55 -6.76
C PHE A 77 -2.59 3.60 -7.39
N THR A 78 -2.16 4.62 -6.64
CA THR A 78 -1.34 5.72 -7.15
C THR A 78 0.00 5.24 -7.70
N ARG A 79 0.65 4.28 -7.04
CA ARG A 79 1.96 3.72 -7.44
C ARG A 79 2.97 4.83 -7.77
N ALA A 80 3.29 5.63 -6.76
CA ALA A 80 4.23 6.74 -6.84
C ALA A 80 5.57 6.25 -7.42
N GLY A 81 6.11 7.00 -8.37
CA GLY A 81 7.32 6.60 -9.09
C GLY A 81 8.54 6.55 -8.18
N LEU A 82 9.37 5.50 -8.32
CA LEU A 82 10.57 5.32 -7.50
C LEU A 82 11.52 6.53 -7.54
N THR A 83 11.65 7.19 -8.70
CA THR A 83 12.48 8.40 -8.83
C THR A 83 11.94 9.55 -7.97
N ALA A 84 10.63 9.78 -7.96
CA ALA A 84 10.02 10.83 -7.14
C ALA A 84 10.21 10.54 -5.64
N VAL A 85 10.03 9.27 -5.25
CA VAL A 85 10.28 8.81 -3.87
C VAL A 85 11.75 8.98 -3.48
N ALA A 86 12.68 8.53 -4.33
CA ALA A 86 14.12 8.60 -4.05
C ALA A 86 14.63 10.04 -3.95
N LEU A 87 14.12 10.93 -4.80
CA LEU A 87 14.48 12.35 -4.81
C LEU A 87 13.64 13.21 -3.86
N GLN A 88 12.75 12.61 -3.05
CA GLN A 88 11.84 13.31 -2.13
C GLN A 88 11.07 14.45 -2.81
N GLN A 89 10.64 14.18 -4.04
CA GLN A 89 9.73 15.05 -4.78
C GLN A 89 8.32 14.93 -4.20
N ARG A 90 7.47 15.90 -4.51
CA ARG A 90 6.07 15.89 -4.12
C ARG A 90 5.38 14.66 -4.71
N ILE A 91 4.62 13.94 -3.89
CA ILE A 91 3.76 12.83 -4.29
C ILE A 91 2.33 13.14 -3.88
N GLU A 92 1.38 12.83 -4.75
CA GLU A 92 -0.03 13.08 -4.54
C GLU A 92 -0.85 11.85 -4.98
N PRO A 93 -2.05 11.65 -4.41
CA PRO A 93 -2.97 10.63 -4.90
C PRO A 93 -3.27 10.85 -6.38
N ASN A 94 -3.11 9.81 -7.20
CA ASN A 94 -3.52 9.82 -8.59
C ASN A 94 -5.00 9.44 -8.67
N GLU A 95 -5.87 10.44 -8.65
CA GLU A 95 -7.32 10.24 -8.65
C GLU A 95 -7.83 9.37 -9.81
N ALA A 96 -7.23 9.49 -11.00
CA ALA A 96 -7.63 8.69 -12.15
C ALA A 96 -7.33 7.20 -11.94
N ARG A 97 -6.16 6.85 -11.37
CA ARG A 97 -5.81 5.48 -11.01
C ARG A 97 -6.68 4.93 -9.89
N ILE A 98 -6.96 5.75 -8.87
CA ILE A 98 -7.88 5.38 -7.79
C ILE A 98 -9.26 5.10 -8.36
N ALA A 99 -9.81 6.00 -9.18
CA ALA A 99 -11.10 5.82 -9.81
C ALA A 99 -11.18 4.54 -10.66
N PHE A 100 -10.15 4.30 -11.48
CA PHE A 100 -10.06 3.08 -12.30
C PHE A 100 -10.00 1.81 -11.43
N GLY A 101 -9.18 1.79 -10.38
CA GLY A 101 -9.09 0.66 -9.46
C GLY A 101 -10.42 0.37 -8.76
N LEU A 102 -11.11 1.42 -8.32
CA LEU A 102 -12.39 1.30 -7.61
C LEU A 102 -13.54 0.77 -8.48
N GLN A 103 -13.45 0.88 -9.82
CA GLN A 103 -14.45 0.30 -10.74
C GLN A 103 -14.50 -1.23 -10.67
N HIS A 104 -13.45 -1.88 -10.20
CA HIS A 104 -13.29 -3.34 -10.19
C HIS A 104 -13.61 -3.98 -8.85
N ILE A 105 -14.01 -3.18 -7.85
CA ILE A 105 -14.27 -3.63 -6.49
C ILE A 105 -15.68 -3.19 -6.04
N ARG A 106 -16.05 -3.43 -4.78
CA ARG A 106 -17.37 -3.01 -4.30
C ARG A 106 -17.43 -1.49 -4.20
N PRO A 107 -18.57 -0.86 -4.59
CA PRO A 107 -18.70 0.60 -4.59
C PRO A 107 -18.69 1.20 -3.18
N SER A 108 -18.96 0.39 -2.16
CA SER A 108 -18.85 0.78 -0.75
C SER A 108 -18.08 -0.28 0.03
N ALA A 109 -17.41 0.17 1.09
CA ALA A 109 -16.70 -0.69 2.03
C ALA A 109 -17.00 -0.24 3.46
N ASP A 110 -17.02 -1.19 4.38
CA ASP A 110 -17.29 -0.92 5.80
C ASP A 110 -16.11 -0.25 6.48
N ALA A 111 -14.90 -0.69 6.11
CA ALA A 111 -13.66 -0.16 6.63
C ALA A 111 -12.50 -0.33 5.64
N VAL A 112 -11.51 0.53 5.80
CA VAL A 112 -10.15 0.39 5.24
C VAL A 112 -9.22 0.12 6.41
N LEU A 113 -8.58 -1.05 6.40
CA LEU A 113 -7.53 -1.41 7.33
C LEU A 113 -6.20 -0.92 6.75
N VAL A 114 -5.43 -0.19 7.55
CA VAL A 114 -4.07 0.19 7.17
C VAL A 114 -3.08 -0.42 8.15
N THR A 115 -2.16 -1.24 7.63
CA THR A 115 -1.18 -1.98 8.45
C THR A 115 -0.13 -1.05 9.05
N HIS A 116 0.31 -0.04 8.29
CA HIS A 116 1.21 1.01 8.75
C HIS A 116 1.16 2.24 7.83
N ALA A 117 1.79 3.33 8.26
CA ALA A 117 1.50 4.67 7.73
C ALA A 117 2.42 5.14 6.58
N HIS A 118 3.13 4.23 5.92
CA HIS A 118 3.90 4.58 4.73
C HIS A 118 3.00 4.95 3.56
N PHE A 119 3.56 5.72 2.61
CA PHE A 119 2.82 6.28 1.48
C PHE A 119 2.20 5.19 0.58
N ASP A 120 2.84 4.03 0.44
CA ASP A 120 2.37 2.90 -0.35
C ASP A 120 1.27 2.07 0.33
N HIS A 121 0.84 2.48 1.51
CA HIS A 121 -0.31 1.94 2.25
C HIS A 121 -1.39 3.00 2.51
N LEU A 122 -0.98 4.24 2.78
CA LEU A 122 -1.86 5.28 3.32
C LEU A 122 -2.19 6.42 2.35
N LEU A 123 -1.35 6.70 1.34
CA LEU A 123 -1.49 7.89 0.47
C LEU A 123 -2.89 8.02 -0.14
N ASP A 124 -3.45 6.91 -0.62
CA ASP A 124 -4.73 6.90 -1.34
C ASP A 124 -5.94 6.79 -0.40
N VAL A 125 -5.72 6.43 0.86
CA VAL A 125 -6.78 6.12 1.83
C VAL A 125 -7.73 7.29 2.06
N PRO A 126 -7.27 8.55 2.24
CA PRO A 126 -8.16 9.70 2.31
C PRO A 126 -9.20 9.77 1.17
N GLU A 127 -8.76 9.51 -0.06
CA GLU A 127 -9.61 9.58 -1.25
C GLU A 127 -10.52 8.35 -1.37
N ILE A 128 -10.00 7.17 -1.06
CA ILE A 128 -10.77 5.93 -1.03
C ILE A 128 -11.89 6.01 0.02
N MET A 129 -11.61 6.54 1.21
CA MET A 129 -12.63 6.76 2.25
C MET A 129 -13.77 7.63 1.74
N ARG A 130 -13.45 8.76 1.08
CA ARG A 130 -14.46 9.66 0.50
C ARG A 130 -15.34 8.98 -0.55
N ARG A 131 -14.75 8.14 -1.41
CA ARG A 131 -15.46 7.46 -2.50
C ARG A 131 -16.28 6.25 -2.05
N THR A 132 -15.88 5.59 -0.96
CA THR A 132 -16.47 4.32 -0.52
C THR A 132 -17.27 4.42 0.77
N ASN A 133 -17.23 5.57 1.46
CA ASN A 133 -17.77 5.81 2.81
C ASN A 133 -17.18 4.90 3.89
N ALA A 134 -15.99 4.37 3.65
CA ALA A 134 -15.32 3.46 4.57
C ALA A 134 -14.70 4.20 5.76
N ARG A 135 -14.69 3.53 6.91
CA ARG A 135 -13.99 4.01 8.11
C ARG A 135 -12.54 3.53 8.12
N LEU A 136 -11.61 4.37 8.52
CA LEU A 136 -10.22 3.96 8.71
C LEU A 136 -10.08 3.17 10.01
N VAL A 137 -9.42 2.02 9.98
CA VAL A 137 -8.96 1.29 11.16
C VAL A 137 -7.45 1.12 11.07
N SER A 138 -6.71 1.79 11.95
CA SER A 138 -5.24 1.76 11.91
C SER A 138 -4.61 2.28 13.21
N GLY A 139 -3.28 2.37 13.23
CA GLY A 139 -2.50 2.95 14.32
C GLY A 139 -2.70 4.46 14.44
N ALA A 140 -2.25 5.03 15.56
CA ALA A 140 -2.42 6.44 15.83
C ALA A 140 -1.71 7.33 14.79
N THR A 141 -0.52 6.91 14.32
CA THR A 141 0.22 7.66 13.32
C THR A 141 -0.55 7.75 12.00
N ALA A 142 -1.08 6.63 11.50
CA ALA A 142 -1.87 6.62 10.27
C ALA A 142 -3.12 7.49 10.39
N VAL A 143 -3.84 7.40 11.51
CA VAL A 143 -5.03 8.21 11.77
C VAL A 143 -4.70 9.71 11.77
N ASN A 144 -3.62 10.12 12.42
CA ASN A 144 -3.22 11.53 12.46
C ASN A 144 -2.81 12.06 11.08
N LEU A 145 -2.15 11.25 10.25
CA LEU A 145 -1.80 11.64 8.88
C LEU A 145 -3.04 11.75 7.99
N THR A 146 -3.98 10.80 8.09
CA THR A 146 -5.27 10.87 7.38
C THR A 146 -6.09 12.10 7.77
N MET A 147 -6.13 12.43 9.07
CA MET A 147 -6.77 13.66 9.56
C MET A 147 -6.08 14.92 9.04
N SER A 148 -4.76 14.89 8.86
CA SER A 148 -4.00 16.00 8.25
C SER A 148 -4.41 16.26 6.80
N CYS A 149 -5.03 15.28 6.14
CA CYS A 149 -5.59 15.37 4.80
C CYS A 149 -7.11 15.63 4.78
N GLY A 150 -7.65 16.17 5.88
CA GLY A 150 -9.01 16.70 5.97
C GLY A 150 -10.10 15.71 6.33
N LEU A 151 -9.75 14.47 6.71
CA LEU A 151 -10.75 13.48 7.13
C LEU A 151 -11.14 13.70 8.59
N PRO A 152 -12.43 13.57 8.95
CA PRO A 152 -12.88 13.80 10.31
C PRO A 152 -12.46 12.65 11.22
N ARG A 153 -12.17 12.98 12.48
CA ARG A 153 -11.79 12.00 13.51
C ARG A 153 -12.85 10.91 13.72
N THR A 154 -14.13 11.22 13.52
CA THR A 154 -15.27 10.29 13.67
C THR A 154 -15.19 9.08 12.74
N ASP A 155 -14.51 9.25 11.61
CA ASP A 155 -14.37 8.23 10.58
C ASP A 155 -13.12 7.38 10.79
N CYS A 156 -12.36 7.65 11.86
CA CYS A 156 -11.09 6.99 12.17
C CYS A 156 -11.15 6.24 13.50
N LEU A 157 -10.80 4.96 13.45
CA LEU A 157 -10.72 4.05 14.60
C LEU A 157 -9.26 3.69 14.87
N ILE A 158 -8.73 4.22 15.98
CA ILE A 158 -7.38 3.86 16.44
C ILE A 158 -7.43 2.45 17.06
N VAL A 159 -6.46 1.62 16.66
CA VAL A 159 -6.20 0.29 17.22
C VAL A 159 -4.73 0.16 17.63
N GLN A 160 -4.48 -0.77 18.55
CA GLN A 160 -3.17 -1.18 19.03
C GLN A 160 -3.12 -2.71 19.05
N PRO A 161 -1.93 -3.34 19.10
CA PRO A 161 -1.81 -4.79 19.29
C PRO A 161 -2.72 -5.32 20.41
N GLY A 162 -3.51 -6.35 20.10
CA GLY A 162 -4.51 -6.94 20.98
C GLY A 162 -5.91 -6.31 20.88
N SER A 163 -6.06 -5.17 20.20
CA SER A 163 -7.37 -4.56 19.95
C SER A 163 -8.26 -5.47 19.11
N ILE A 164 -9.54 -5.50 19.43
CA ILE A 164 -10.57 -6.17 18.64
C ILE A 164 -11.64 -5.13 18.26
N ARG A 165 -11.98 -5.08 16.98
CA ARG A 165 -13.06 -4.25 16.44
C ARG A 165 -14.08 -5.12 15.74
N VAL A 166 -15.35 -4.84 15.98
CA VAL A 166 -16.46 -5.47 15.26
C VAL A 166 -17.12 -4.39 14.42
N ILE A 167 -17.13 -4.57 13.10
CA ILE A 167 -17.67 -3.61 12.13
C ILE A 167 -18.50 -4.41 11.14
N GLY A 168 -19.82 -4.26 11.17
CA GLY A 168 -20.71 -5.11 10.37
C GLY A 168 -20.45 -6.61 10.65
N PRO A 169 -20.15 -7.42 9.62
CA PRO A 169 -19.87 -8.85 9.76
C PRO A 169 -18.40 -9.13 10.15
N TRP A 170 -17.55 -8.10 10.19
CA TRP A 170 -16.10 -8.26 10.35
C TRP A 170 -15.73 -8.24 11.82
N ARG A 171 -14.98 -9.26 12.25
CA ARG A 171 -14.24 -9.26 13.52
C ARG A 171 -12.75 -9.10 13.22
N ILE A 172 -12.23 -7.91 13.48
CA ILE A 172 -10.86 -7.51 13.16
C ILE A 172 -10.04 -7.53 14.45
N ARG A 173 -8.94 -8.26 14.46
CA ARG A 173 -7.99 -8.32 15.59
C ARG A 173 -6.63 -7.83 15.12
N ALA A 174 -6.11 -6.80 15.76
CA ALA A 174 -4.79 -6.25 15.45
C ALA A 174 -3.69 -7.01 16.21
N PHE A 175 -2.62 -7.36 15.50
CA PHE A 175 -1.41 -7.97 16.05
C PHE A 175 -0.20 -7.08 15.82
N PRO A 176 0.86 -7.19 16.65
CA PRO A 176 2.10 -6.47 16.38
C PRO A 176 2.78 -7.07 15.15
N ALA A 177 3.31 -6.22 14.27
CA ALA A 177 4.09 -6.63 13.10
C ALA A 177 5.44 -5.89 13.03
N ALA A 178 6.31 -6.33 12.14
CA ALA A 178 7.56 -5.66 11.82
C ALA A 178 7.57 -5.24 10.35
N HIS A 179 8.14 -4.08 10.07
CA HIS A 179 8.40 -3.65 8.69
C HIS A 179 9.70 -4.27 8.16
N ASP A 180 9.70 -4.61 6.88
CA ASP A 180 10.88 -5.13 6.19
C ASP A 180 12.05 -4.15 6.18
N ARG A 181 13.27 -4.67 6.01
CA ARG A 181 14.49 -3.86 6.01
C ARG A 181 15.10 -3.81 4.62
N ILE A 182 15.37 -2.60 4.13
CA ILE A 182 16.15 -2.38 2.93
C ILE A 182 17.59 -2.11 3.36
N LEU A 183 18.51 -2.99 2.97
CA LEU A 183 19.92 -2.93 3.37
C LEU A 183 20.13 -2.80 4.90
N GLY A 184 19.28 -3.49 5.67
CA GLY A 184 19.33 -3.47 7.14
C GLY A 184 18.64 -2.27 7.80
N TRP A 185 18.13 -1.30 7.03
CA TRP A 185 17.43 -0.12 7.53
C TRP A 185 15.93 -0.14 7.20
N VAL A 186 15.13 0.50 8.04
CA VAL A 186 13.69 0.70 7.78
C VAL A 186 13.47 2.14 7.32
N PRO A 187 12.94 2.35 6.11
CA PRO A 187 12.62 3.68 5.61
C PRO A 187 11.64 4.46 6.48
N PHE A 188 11.75 5.78 6.39
CA PHE A 188 10.79 6.77 6.92
C PHE A 188 10.29 6.47 8.34
N ARG A 189 11.17 5.94 9.19
CA ARG A 189 10.91 5.73 10.62
C ARG A 189 10.40 7.00 11.29
N GLY A 190 9.59 6.79 12.33
CA GLY A 190 9.01 7.83 13.16
C GLY A 190 7.51 7.64 13.34
N THR A 191 6.93 8.52 14.13
CA THR A 191 5.50 8.56 14.45
C THR A 191 4.96 9.96 14.24
N LYS A 192 3.65 10.09 14.03
CA LYS A 192 2.95 11.37 14.01
C LYS A 192 1.91 11.39 15.14
N THR A 193 2.12 12.26 16.13
CA THR A 193 1.29 12.29 17.35
C THR A 193 0.11 13.26 17.28
N GLN A 194 0.11 14.18 16.29
CA GLN A 194 -0.95 15.17 16.08
C GLN A 194 -1.19 15.38 14.59
N SER A 195 -2.41 15.71 14.19
CA SER A 195 -2.72 16.14 12.83
C SER A 195 -2.11 17.52 12.53
N GLY A 196 -1.82 17.79 11.26
CA GLY A 196 -1.28 19.07 10.79
C GLY A 196 -1.51 19.23 9.30
N THR A 197 -0.48 19.64 8.56
CA THR A 197 -0.51 19.71 7.10
C THR A 197 -0.50 18.30 6.49
N CYS A 198 -1.30 18.09 5.44
CA CYS A 198 -1.29 16.84 4.69
C CYS A 198 0.15 16.57 4.16
N PRO A 199 0.67 15.34 4.28
CA PRO A 199 2.01 14.99 3.81
C PRO A 199 2.22 15.27 2.32
N GLU A 200 3.40 15.79 1.94
CA GLU A 200 3.70 16.12 0.54
C GLU A 200 4.76 15.21 -0.08
N LYS A 201 5.66 14.64 0.73
CA LYS A 201 6.77 13.79 0.27
C LYS A 201 6.69 12.41 0.90
N ALA A 202 7.34 11.44 0.28
CA ALA A 202 7.41 10.07 0.81
C ALA A 202 7.89 10.01 2.27
N SER A 203 8.86 10.84 2.67
CA SER A 203 9.35 10.90 4.05
C SER A 203 8.38 11.46 5.08
N ASP A 204 7.33 12.16 4.65
CA ASP A 204 6.33 12.74 5.54
C ASP A 204 5.33 11.68 6.01
N TRP A 205 5.14 10.63 5.20
CA TRP A 205 4.38 9.41 5.52
C TRP A 205 5.22 8.49 6.41
N ARG A 206 5.26 8.81 7.71
CA ARG A 206 6.08 8.09 8.69
C ARG A 206 5.54 6.69 8.96
N LEU A 207 6.43 5.73 9.20
CA LEU A 207 6.10 4.33 9.48
C LEU A 207 4.96 4.13 10.50
N GLY A 208 5.05 4.80 11.65
CA GLY A 208 4.08 4.64 12.73
C GLY A 208 4.20 3.31 13.46
N GLU A 209 3.05 2.68 13.70
CA GLU A 209 2.90 1.45 14.48
C GLU A 209 2.54 0.27 13.55
N PRO A 210 3.51 -0.55 13.08
CA PRO A 210 3.21 -1.64 12.16
C PRO A 210 2.37 -2.73 12.82
N MET A 211 1.29 -3.13 12.14
CA MET A 211 0.35 -4.13 12.60
C MET A 211 -0.05 -5.10 11.48
N ALA A 212 -0.59 -6.25 11.88
CA ALA A 212 -1.20 -7.26 11.02
C ALA A 212 -2.61 -7.61 11.50
#